data_AF-A0AA41VWZ7-F1
#
_entry.id   AF-A0AA41VWZ7-F1
#
_cell.length_a   1.000
_cell.length_b   1.000
_cell.length_c   1.000
_cell.angle_alpha   90.00
_cell.angle_beta   90.00
_cell.angle_gamma   90.00
#
_symmetry.space_group_name_H-M   'P 1'
#
loop_
_entity.id
_entity.type
_entity.pdbx_description
1 polymer ?
#
loop_
_entity_poly.entity_id
_entity_poly.type
_entity_poly.pdbx_seq_one_letter_code
_entity_poly.pdbx_strand_id
1 'polypeptide(L)'
;MELSLRNSTTCVVSPMHQYCKNKPLHGRHNNQTRFLVMSSSTHLQDSSNRDNSFLSTSVSISETFTRLRQGQVAFIPYITAGDPDLETTAEALKVLDSCGADIIELGVPFSDPFADGPINQAAAMRALANGTTFDAIISMLEEVVPQVSCPIAIFTYYKPILDVGIGEFLSTIKSVGVH
;
A
#
# COMPACT_ATOMS: atom_id res chain seq x y z
N MET A 1 -13.74 24.49 -37.46
CA MET A 1 -14.34 23.17 -37.22
C MET A 1 -13.21 22.27 -36.72
N GLU A 2 -12.97 22.31 -35.41
CA GLU A 2 -11.86 21.59 -34.75
C GLU A 2 -12.14 20.08 -34.76
N LEU A 3 -11.13 19.28 -35.17
CA LEU A 3 -11.08 17.86 -34.89
C LEU A 3 -10.16 17.62 -33.69
N SER A 4 -10.79 17.26 -32.57
CA SER A 4 -10.13 16.78 -31.35
C SER A 4 -9.76 15.31 -31.52
N LEU A 5 -8.46 15.01 -31.56
CA LEU A 5 -7.91 13.67 -31.41
C LEU A 5 -7.89 13.31 -29.92
N ARG A 6 -8.64 12.28 -29.51
CA ARG A 6 -8.50 11.66 -28.19
C ARG A 6 -7.77 10.33 -28.34
N ASN A 7 -6.57 10.26 -27.77
CA ASN A 7 -5.88 9.00 -27.49
C ASN A 7 -6.59 8.31 -26.31
N SER A 8 -7.20 7.17 -26.58
CA SER A 8 -7.76 6.27 -25.58
C SER A 8 -6.70 5.30 -25.08
N THR A 9 -6.15 5.56 -23.90
CA THR A 9 -5.45 4.55 -23.10
C THR A 9 -6.50 3.82 -22.26
N THR A 10 -6.92 2.65 -22.72
CA THR A 10 -7.86 1.80 -22.00
C THR A 10 -7.12 1.10 -20.86
N CYS A 11 -7.48 1.45 -19.62
CA CYS A 11 -7.09 0.70 -18.43
C CYS A 11 -7.89 -0.61 -18.39
N VAL A 12 -7.20 -1.75 -18.36
CA VAL A 12 -7.85 -3.07 -18.27
C VAL A 12 -8.23 -3.32 -16.81
N VAL A 13 -9.49 -3.00 -16.47
CA VAL A 13 -10.09 -3.44 -15.21
C VAL A 13 -10.40 -4.93 -15.30
N SER A 14 -9.82 -5.71 -14.38
CA SER A 14 -10.08 -7.15 -14.27
C SER A 14 -11.56 -7.41 -13.92
N PRO A 15 -12.28 -8.29 -14.64
CA PRO A 15 -13.72 -8.43 -14.49
C PRO A 15 -14.09 -9.31 -13.29
N MET A 16 -14.04 -8.76 -12.07
CA MET A 16 -14.64 -9.39 -10.89
C MET A 16 -16.12 -8.97 -10.72
N HIS A 17 -16.91 -9.00 -11.82
CA HIS A 17 -18.32 -8.58 -11.80
C HIS A 17 -19.32 -9.64 -12.30
N GLN A 18 -18.85 -10.84 -12.64
CA GLN A 18 -19.73 -11.89 -13.20
C GLN A 18 -20.14 -12.98 -12.19
N TYR A 19 -19.57 -13.05 -10.99
CA TYR A 19 -19.79 -14.19 -10.08
C TYR A 19 -21.00 -14.07 -9.13
N CYS A 20 -21.63 -12.90 -9.03
CA CYS A 20 -22.74 -12.65 -8.08
C CYS A 20 -24.13 -12.53 -8.73
N LYS A 21 -24.44 -13.27 -9.81
CA LYS A 21 -25.77 -13.18 -10.46
C LYS A 21 -26.76 -14.32 -10.17
N ASN A 22 -26.37 -15.43 -9.53
CA ASN A 22 -27.25 -16.62 -9.39
C ASN A 22 -27.41 -17.15 -7.96
N LYS A 23 -27.69 -16.30 -6.96
CA LYS A 23 -28.23 -16.77 -5.67
C LYS A 23 -29.56 -16.07 -5.34
N PRO A 24 -30.58 -16.81 -4.86
CA PRO A 24 -31.87 -16.24 -4.54
C PRO A 24 -31.75 -15.28 -3.35
N LEU A 25 -32.33 -14.09 -3.52
CA LEU A 25 -32.37 -13.02 -2.53
C LEU A 25 -33.32 -13.40 -1.39
N HIS A 26 -32.82 -13.35 -0.15
CA HIS A 26 -33.62 -13.20 1.06
C HIS A 26 -33.05 -12.05 1.89
N GLY A 27 -33.88 -11.02 2.10
CA GLY A 27 -33.83 -10.16 3.29
C GLY A 27 -32.87 -8.95 3.28
N ARG A 28 -33.42 -7.79 2.88
CA ARG A 28 -33.22 -6.43 3.44
C ARG A 28 -31.80 -5.97 3.88
N HIS A 29 -31.23 -5.02 3.15
CA HIS A 29 -31.33 -3.57 3.42
C HIS A 29 -30.40 -2.80 2.46
N ASN A 30 -30.95 -1.84 1.73
CA ASN A 30 -30.18 -0.85 0.98
C ASN A 30 -29.33 -0.03 1.96
N ASN A 31 -28.06 0.19 1.63
CA ASN A 31 -27.35 1.44 1.92
C ASN A 31 -26.15 1.58 0.97
N GLN A 32 -26.28 2.50 0.02
CA GLN A 32 -25.15 3.08 -0.70
C GLN A 32 -24.25 3.79 0.32
N THR A 33 -23.02 3.33 0.51
CA THR A 33 -22.01 4.12 1.22
C THR A 33 -21.12 4.79 0.19
N ARG A 34 -21.59 5.94 -0.30
CA ARG A 34 -20.70 6.97 -0.86
C ARG A 34 -19.95 7.59 0.33
N PHE A 35 -18.63 7.49 0.36
CA PHE A 35 -17.82 8.21 1.33
C PHE A 35 -17.67 9.66 0.86
N LEU A 36 -18.49 10.55 1.41
CA LEU A 36 -18.39 12.01 1.22
C LEU A 36 -17.65 12.58 2.43
N VAL A 37 -16.38 12.95 2.27
CA VAL A 37 -15.64 13.72 3.29
C VAL A 37 -15.95 15.20 3.10
N MET A 38 -16.78 15.74 3.98
CA MET A 38 -16.98 17.20 4.12
C MET A 38 -16.05 17.69 5.23
N SER A 39 -15.04 18.48 4.90
CA SER A 39 -14.20 19.16 5.89
C SER A 39 -14.70 20.57 6.15
N SER A 40 -15.21 20.83 7.34
CA SER A 40 -15.47 22.18 7.86
C SER A 40 -14.20 22.74 8.49
N SER A 41 -13.67 23.84 7.96
CA SER A 41 -12.52 24.55 8.53
C SER A 41 -12.92 25.31 9.78
N THR A 42 -12.26 25.04 10.90
CA THR A 42 -12.18 25.95 12.05
C THR A 42 -10.72 26.25 12.35
N HIS A 43 -10.40 27.53 12.25
CA HIS A 43 -9.09 28.12 12.51
C HIS A 43 -8.87 28.20 14.02
N LEU A 44 -7.84 27.53 14.54
CA LEU A 44 -7.27 27.79 15.86
C LEU A 44 -5.75 27.78 15.71
N GLN A 45 -5.14 28.94 15.95
CA GLN A 45 -3.69 29.07 16.12
C GLN A 45 -3.35 28.69 17.56
N ASP A 46 -2.37 27.82 17.74
CA ASP A 46 -1.64 27.73 19.00
C ASP A 46 -0.13 27.70 18.72
N SER A 47 0.57 28.51 19.50
CA SER A 47 1.96 28.86 19.40
C SER A 47 2.73 28.21 20.55
N SER A 48 3.56 27.21 20.26
CA SER A 48 4.75 26.95 21.08
C SER A 48 5.83 26.22 20.28
N ASN A 49 6.97 26.90 20.18
CA ASN A 49 8.24 26.42 19.66
C ASN A 49 8.85 25.41 20.63
N ARG A 50 9.16 24.19 20.18
CA ARG A 50 10.19 23.33 20.77
C ARG A 50 10.82 22.47 19.68
N ASP A 51 12.14 22.58 19.59
CA ASP A 51 13.03 21.89 18.67
C ASP A 51 12.82 20.37 18.70
N ASN A 52 12.68 19.77 17.52
CA ASN A 52 13.00 18.36 17.32
C ASN A 52 13.53 18.12 15.91
N SER A 53 14.71 18.69 15.63
CA SER A 53 15.49 18.40 14.44
C SER A 53 16.08 16.99 14.56
N PHE A 54 15.31 15.95 14.19
CA PHE A 54 15.73 14.65 13.63
C PHE A 54 14.59 13.60 13.69
N LEU A 55 13.40 13.90 13.13
CA LEU A 55 12.49 12.84 12.69
C LEU A 55 12.52 12.82 11.15
N SER A 56 12.89 11.68 10.58
CA SER A 56 12.95 11.44 9.14
C SER A 56 11.64 11.85 8.47
N THR A 57 11.75 12.70 7.47
CA THR A 57 10.65 13.36 6.76
C THR A 57 10.00 12.43 5.72
N SER A 58 9.60 11.21 6.09
CA SER A 58 8.78 10.39 5.19
C SER A 58 7.38 11.00 5.08
N VAL A 59 6.89 11.15 3.86
CA VAL A 59 5.58 11.74 3.58
C VAL A 59 4.51 10.73 3.99
N SER A 60 3.55 11.13 4.80
CA SER A 60 2.46 10.22 5.19
C SER A 60 1.51 9.92 4.01
N ILE A 61 0.82 8.77 4.05
CA ILE A 61 -0.24 8.44 3.09
C ILE A 61 -1.30 9.56 3.00
N SER A 62 -1.65 10.16 4.15
CA SER A 62 -2.64 11.24 4.21
C SER A 62 -2.16 12.52 3.51
N GLU A 63 -0.88 12.87 3.65
CA GLU A 63 -0.28 13.99 2.92
C GLU A 63 -0.23 13.71 1.42
N THR A 64 0.13 12.49 1.02
CA THR A 64 0.16 12.06 -0.38
C THR A 64 -1.20 12.27 -1.05
N PHE A 65 -2.28 11.74 -0.45
CA PHE A 65 -3.63 11.94 -1.00
C PHE A 65 -4.09 13.39 -0.93
N THR A 66 -3.58 14.19 0.02
CA THR A 66 -3.87 15.64 0.06
C THR A 66 -3.28 16.37 -1.15
N ARG A 67 -2.07 16.01 -1.58
CA ARG A 67 -1.43 16.56 -2.78
C ARG A 67 -2.16 16.15 -4.06
N LEU A 68 -2.63 14.90 -4.13
CA LEU A 68 -3.34 14.35 -5.30
C LEU A 68 -4.78 14.87 -5.49
N ARG A 69 -5.34 15.67 -4.55
CA ARG A 69 -6.74 16.17 -4.61
C ARG A 69 -7.08 17.01 -5.84
N GLN A 70 -6.10 17.39 -6.66
CA GLN A 70 -6.30 18.16 -7.90
C GLN A 70 -6.72 17.31 -9.11
N GLY A 71 -7.44 16.21 -8.89
CA GLY A 71 -7.93 15.32 -9.95
C GLY A 71 -6.86 14.38 -10.53
N GLN A 72 -5.76 14.17 -9.80
CA GLN A 72 -4.71 13.23 -10.16
C GLN A 72 -5.07 11.83 -9.67
N VAL A 73 -4.69 10.82 -10.46
CA VAL A 73 -4.84 9.40 -10.09
C VAL A 73 -3.53 8.95 -9.46
N ALA A 74 -3.61 8.29 -8.29
CA ALA A 74 -2.43 7.75 -7.62
C ALA A 74 -1.86 6.56 -8.38
N PHE A 75 -0.55 6.52 -8.55
CA PHE A 75 0.18 5.32 -8.96
C PHE A 75 0.67 4.57 -7.71
N ILE A 76 0.07 3.41 -7.46
CA ILE A 76 0.34 2.58 -6.28
C ILE A 76 0.78 1.18 -6.76
N PRO A 77 2.08 0.97 -7.02
CA PRO A 77 2.60 -0.35 -7.35
C PRO A 77 2.58 -1.28 -6.12
N TYR A 78 2.31 -2.55 -6.40
CA TYR A 78 2.43 -3.64 -5.43
C TYR A 78 3.59 -4.56 -5.83
N ILE A 79 4.42 -4.95 -4.85
CA ILE A 79 5.41 -6.01 -4.99
C ILE A 79 5.38 -6.94 -3.77
N THR A 80 5.71 -8.22 -3.96
CA THR A 80 5.84 -9.17 -2.86
C THR A 80 7.26 -9.15 -2.32
N ALA A 81 7.42 -8.95 -1.01
CA ALA A 81 8.74 -8.95 -0.38
C ALA A 81 9.40 -10.31 -0.53
N GLY A 82 10.65 -10.32 -0.96
CA GLY A 82 11.43 -11.53 -1.15
C GLY A 82 11.21 -12.24 -2.48
N ASP A 83 10.51 -11.63 -3.45
CA ASP A 83 10.36 -12.16 -4.80
C ASP A 83 11.15 -11.30 -5.83
N PRO A 84 12.20 -11.83 -6.48
CA PRO A 84 12.79 -13.15 -6.28
C PRO A 84 13.62 -13.26 -5.00
N ASP A 85 14.07 -12.16 -4.40
CA ASP A 85 14.82 -12.12 -3.14
C ASP A 85 14.73 -10.72 -2.50
N LEU A 86 15.20 -10.58 -1.26
CA LEU A 86 15.11 -9.33 -0.51
C LEU A 86 16.04 -8.23 -1.03
N GLU A 87 17.19 -8.58 -1.62
CA GLU A 87 18.10 -7.62 -2.26
C GLU A 87 17.42 -6.96 -3.47
N THR A 88 16.82 -7.79 -4.33
CA THR A 88 16.03 -7.33 -5.47
C THR A 88 14.80 -6.55 -5.02
N THR A 89 14.17 -6.93 -3.91
CA THR A 89 13.05 -6.16 -3.32
C THR A 89 13.50 -4.75 -2.93
N ALA A 90 14.63 -4.60 -2.25
CA ALA A 90 15.16 -3.31 -1.83
C ALA A 90 15.46 -2.40 -3.04
N GLU A 91 16.09 -2.94 -4.08
CA GLU A 91 16.35 -2.20 -5.32
C GLU A 91 15.05 -1.84 -6.05
N ALA A 92 14.07 -2.74 -6.09
CA ALA A 92 12.76 -2.46 -6.67
C ALA A 92 12.05 -1.31 -5.95
N LEU A 93 12.11 -1.23 -4.61
CA LEU A 93 11.54 -0.12 -3.85
C LEU A 93 12.14 1.23 -4.27
N LYS A 94 13.47 1.32 -4.38
CA LYS A 94 14.17 2.54 -4.84
C LYS A 94 13.80 2.89 -6.28
N VAL A 95 13.71 1.90 -7.16
CA VAL A 95 13.33 2.12 -8.57
C VAL A 95 11.90 2.63 -8.66
N LEU A 96 10.94 2.00 -7.98
CA LEU A 96 9.53 2.42 -7.98
C LEU A 96 9.36 3.86 -7.46
N ASP A 97 10.07 4.22 -6.39
CA ASP A 97 10.12 5.60 -5.89
C ASP A 97 10.65 6.56 -6.96
N SER A 98 11.80 6.24 -7.57
CA SER A 98 12.41 7.07 -8.63
C SER A 98 11.53 7.20 -9.89
N CYS A 99 10.67 6.20 -10.16
CA CYS A 99 9.70 6.21 -11.24
C CYS A 99 8.44 7.03 -10.92
N GLY A 100 8.31 7.56 -9.71
CA GLY A 100 7.19 8.40 -9.29
C GLY A 100 6.01 7.62 -8.72
N ALA A 101 6.25 6.50 -8.02
CA ALA A 101 5.21 5.89 -7.18
C ALA A 101 4.73 6.88 -6.11
N ASP A 102 3.43 7.04 -5.98
CA ASP A 102 2.83 7.88 -4.93
C ASP A 102 2.86 7.15 -3.58
N ILE A 103 2.62 5.83 -3.60
CA ILE A 103 2.67 4.91 -2.45
C ILE A 103 3.18 3.58 -3.00
N ILE A 104 4.02 2.84 -2.27
CA ILE A 104 4.36 1.47 -2.63
C ILE A 104 3.70 0.50 -1.65
N GLU A 105 2.97 -0.48 -2.16
CA GLU A 105 2.45 -1.59 -1.35
C GLU A 105 3.47 -2.73 -1.34
N LEU A 106 3.92 -3.11 -0.14
CA LEU A 106 4.85 -4.22 0.06
C LEU A 106 4.12 -5.41 0.70
N GLY A 107 3.95 -6.46 -0.09
CA GLY A 107 3.32 -7.70 0.31
C GLY A 107 4.20 -8.55 1.23
N VAL A 108 3.74 -8.87 2.45
CA VAL A 108 4.36 -9.90 3.28
C VAL A 108 3.90 -11.28 2.76
N PRO A 109 4.82 -12.15 2.31
CA PRO A 109 4.45 -13.43 1.73
C PRO A 109 3.80 -14.34 2.78
N PHE A 110 2.73 -15.03 2.38
CA PHE A 110 1.95 -15.90 3.25
C PHE A 110 1.66 -17.23 2.56
N SER A 111 1.61 -18.33 3.31
CA SER A 111 1.48 -19.69 2.79
C SER A 111 0.08 -20.01 2.27
N ASP A 112 -0.94 -19.38 2.83
CA ASP A 112 -2.36 -19.67 2.52
C ASP A 112 -3.12 -18.42 2.00
N PRO A 113 -2.66 -17.79 0.89
CA PRO A 113 -3.23 -16.54 0.39
C PRO A 113 -4.48 -16.77 -0.46
N PHE A 114 -5.62 -17.04 0.18
CA PHE A 114 -6.86 -17.41 -0.53
C PHE A 114 -7.48 -16.27 -1.37
N ALA A 115 -7.11 -15.01 -1.11
CA ALA A 115 -7.67 -13.84 -1.78
C ALA A 115 -6.84 -13.39 -3.00
N ASP A 116 -5.62 -13.92 -3.15
CA ASP A 116 -4.71 -13.50 -4.21
C ASP A 116 -4.95 -14.23 -5.54
N GLY A 117 -4.64 -13.56 -6.64
CA GLY A 117 -4.58 -14.20 -7.96
C GLY A 117 -3.32 -15.05 -8.14
N PRO A 118 -3.28 -15.93 -9.16
CA PRO A 118 -2.21 -16.91 -9.35
C PRO A 118 -0.81 -16.30 -9.47
N ILE A 119 -0.69 -15.06 -9.95
CA ILE A 119 0.59 -14.35 -10.06
C ILE A 119 1.15 -13.99 -8.68
N ASN A 120 0.31 -13.39 -7.82
CA ASN A 120 0.70 -13.01 -6.45
C ASN A 120 0.92 -14.25 -5.58
N GLN A 121 0.11 -15.29 -5.74
CA GLN A 121 0.33 -16.57 -5.08
C GLN A 121 1.71 -17.16 -5.45
N ALA A 122 2.06 -17.16 -6.74
CA ALA A 122 3.35 -17.65 -7.19
C ALA A 122 4.53 -16.80 -6.67
N ALA A 123 4.38 -15.48 -6.60
CA ALA A 123 5.37 -14.58 -6.00
C ALA A 123 5.59 -14.89 -4.51
N ALA A 124 4.52 -15.01 -3.73
CA ALA A 124 4.60 -15.39 -2.32
C ALA A 124 5.24 -16.77 -2.13
N MET A 125 4.92 -17.75 -2.98
CA MET A 125 5.55 -19.07 -2.92
C MET A 125 7.06 -19.02 -3.19
N ARG A 126 7.52 -18.22 -4.17
CA ARG A 126 8.96 -18.04 -4.42
C ARG A 126 9.65 -17.37 -3.25
N ALA A 127 9.06 -16.32 -2.70
CA ALA A 127 9.58 -15.62 -1.54
C ALA A 127 9.72 -16.53 -0.31
N LEU A 128 8.69 -17.35 -0.01
CA LEU A 128 8.73 -18.32 1.08
C LEU A 128 9.76 -19.44 0.82
N ALA A 129 9.86 -19.92 -0.42
CA ALA A 129 10.85 -20.94 -0.80
C ALA A 129 12.29 -20.44 -0.61
N ASN A 130 12.53 -19.13 -0.76
CA ASN A 130 13.80 -18.48 -0.51
C ASN A 130 14.04 -18.11 0.96
N GLY A 131 13.13 -18.51 1.87
CA GLY A 131 13.29 -18.31 3.31
C GLY A 131 12.96 -16.90 3.78
N THR A 132 12.16 -16.14 3.04
CA THR A 132 11.74 -14.80 3.46
C THR A 132 10.91 -14.87 4.74
N THR A 133 11.34 -14.16 5.78
CA THR A 133 10.64 -14.05 7.07
C THR A 133 10.25 -12.60 7.34
N PHE A 134 9.31 -12.39 8.27
CA PHE A 134 8.95 -11.04 8.70
C PHE A 134 10.15 -10.26 9.24
N ASP A 135 10.98 -10.87 10.10
CA ASP A 135 12.18 -10.24 10.65
C ASP A 135 13.19 -9.84 9.57
N ALA A 136 13.36 -10.66 8.53
CA ALA A 136 14.23 -10.36 7.41
C ALA A 136 13.68 -9.19 6.56
N ILE A 137 12.36 -9.11 6.39
CA ILE A 137 11.70 -7.97 5.74
C ILE A 137 11.92 -6.69 6.55
N ILE A 138 11.72 -6.74 7.86
CA ILE A 138 11.94 -5.59 8.76
C ILE A 138 13.39 -5.11 8.70
N SER A 139 14.36 -6.04 8.74
CA SER A 139 15.79 -5.71 8.63
C SER A 139 16.11 -5.02 7.30
N MET A 140 15.55 -5.51 6.18
CA MET A 140 15.70 -4.86 4.87
C MET A 140 15.03 -3.47 4.83
N LEU A 141 13.86 -3.32 5.47
CA LEU A 141 13.14 -2.05 5.56
C LEU A 141 13.92 -0.99 6.35
N GLU A 142 14.57 -1.35 7.46
CA GLU A 142 15.42 -0.46 8.24
C GLU A 142 16.53 0.19 7.39
N GLU A 143 17.07 -0.55 6.43
CA GLU A 143 18.13 -0.09 5.54
C GLU A 143 17.59 0.75 4.37
N VAL A 144 16.47 0.34 3.75
CA VAL A 144 15.98 0.93 2.50
C VAL A 144 15.05 2.13 2.71
N VAL A 145 14.23 2.15 3.78
CA VAL A 145 13.24 3.23 4.01
C VAL A 145 13.89 4.62 4.05
N PRO A 146 15.07 4.83 4.67
CA PRO A 146 15.75 6.12 4.63
C PRO A 146 16.16 6.61 3.23
N GLN A 147 16.14 5.71 2.23
CA GLN A 147 16.56 5.96 0.84
C GLN A 147 15.36 6.15 -0.10
N VAL A 148 14.13 6.00 0.41
CA VAL A 148 12.88 6.06 -0.36
C VAL A 148 12.05 7.25 0.12
N SER A 149 11.52 8.05 -0.81
CA SER A 149 10.78 9.28 -0.48
C SER A 149 9.28 9.05 -0.31
N CYS A 150 8.69 8.15 -1.11
CA CYS A 150 7.27 7.82 -1.03
C CYS A 150 6.96 6.90 0.17
N PRO A 151 5.74 6.97 0.74
CA PRO A 151 5.33 6.06 1.80
C PRO A 151 5.26 4.61 1.30
N ILE A 152 5.75 3.70 2.13
CA ILE A 152 5.57 2.25 1.96
C ILE A 152 4.44 1.80 2.88
N ALA A 153 3.46 1.08 2.33
CA ALA A 153 2.36 0.48 3.05
C ALA A 153 2.53 -1.04 3.12
N ILE A 154 2.44 -1.62 4.31
CA ILE A 154 2.50 -3.08 4.48
C ILE A 154 1.18 -3.71 4.05
N PHE A 155 1.24 -4.59 3.06
CA PHE A 155 0.12 -5.40 2.61
C PHE A 155 0.28 -6.82 3.14
N THR A 156 -0.64 -7.30 3.98
CA THR A 156 -0.54 -8.65 4.54
C THR A 156 -1.91 -9.25 4.90
N TYR A 157 -1.93 -10.57 5.05
CA TYR A 157 -3.07 -11.27 5.64
C TYR A 157 -3.11 -11.05 7.15
N TYR A 158 -4.30 -11.17 7.73
CA TYR A 158 -4.47 -10.97 9.17
C TYR A 158 -3.75 -12.03 10.02
N LYS A 159 -3.58 -13.25 9.50
CA LYS A 159 -2.98 -14.37 10.22
C LYS A 159 -1.49 -14.11 10.61
N PRO A 160 -0.61 -13.67 9.70
CA PRO A 160 0.73 -13.19 10.05
C PRO A 160 0.77 -12.15 11.18
N ILE A 161 -0.16 -11.19 11.19
CA ILE A 161 -0.26 -10.18 12.25
C ILE A 161 -0.58 -10.84 13.60
N LEU A 162 -1.47 -11.85 13.61
CA LEU A 162 -1.81 -12.57 14.84
C LEU A 162 -0.67 -13.45 15.35
N ASP A 163 0.11 -14.05 14.45
CA ASP A 163 1.21 -14.93 14.82
C ASP A 163 2.38 -14.16 15.46
N VAL A 164 2.61 -12.91 15.03
CA VAL A 164 3.53 -11.96 15.70
C VAL A 164 2.87 -11.33 16.94
N GLY A 165 1.56 -11.06 16.88
CA GLY A 165 0.83 -10.30 17.88
C GLY A 165 0.61 -8.85 17.41
N ILE A 166 -0.63 -8.38 17.49
CA ILE A 166 -1.05 -7.10 16.89
C ILE A 166 -0.22 -5.91 17.39
N GLY A 167 -0.04 -5.79 18.71
CA GLY A 167 0.69 -4.67 19.30
C GLY A 167 2.16 -4.65 18.90
N GLU A 168 2.78 -5.83 18.90
CA GLU A 168 4.17 -6.02 18.49
C GLU A 168 4.33 -5.69 17.00
N PHE A 169 3.53 -6.32 16.13
CA PHE A 169 3.53 -6.06 14.70
C PHE A 169 3.42 -4.57 14.36
N LEU A 170 2.40 -3.88 14.91
CA LEU A 170 2.19 -2.45 14.68
C LEU A 170 3.33 -1.59 15.20
N SER A 171 3.94 -1.97 16.33
CA SER A 171 5.09 -1.25 16.88
C SER A 171 6.33 -1.41 16.01
N THR A 172 6.57 -2.61 15.49
CA THR A 172 7.72 -2.96 14.64
C THR A 172 7.64 -2.29 13.27
N ILE A 173 6.48 -2.32 12.61
CA ILE A 173 6.34 -1.62 11.32
C ILE A 173 6.49 -0.10 11.49
N LYS A 174 5.96 0.44 12.60
CA LYS A 174 6.08 1.87 12.88
C LYS A 174 7.52 2.29 13.17
N SER A 175 8.32 1.45 13.85
CA SER A 175 9.71 1.78 14.17
C SER A 175 10.59 1.87 12.93
N VAL A 176 10.25 1.17 11.85
CA VAL A 176 10.97 1.24 10.56
C VAL A 176 10.38 2.26 9.58
N GLY A 177 9.38 3.05 10.01
CA GLY A 177 8.84 4.15 9.21
C GLY A 177 7.88 3.74 8.10
N VAL A 178 7.29 2.54 8.17
CA VAL A 178 6.26 2.08 7.21
C VAL A 178 4.85 2.15 7.82
N HIS A 179 3.84 2.10 6.95
CA HIS A 179 2.43 2.34 7.28
C HIS A 179 1.57 1.08 7.25
#